data_AF-A0A6B2G9Y9-F1
#
_entry.id   AF-A0A6B2G9Y9-F1
#
_cell.length_a   1.000
_cell.length_b   1.000
_cell.length_c   1.000
_cell.angle_alpha   90.00
_cell.angle_beta   90.00
_cell.angle_gamma   90.00
#
_symmetry.space_group_name_H-M   'P 1'
#
loop_
_entity.id
_entity.type
_entity.pdbx_description
1 polymer ?
#
loop_
_entity_poly.entity_id
_entity_poly.type
_entity_poly.pdbx_seq_one_letter_code
_entity_poly.pdbx_strand_id
1 'polypeptide(L)'
;ESFQVQLKSCVGVDTSYRLFLSNKDEENQMIRNDFAKISLGISSRNRKIFSKPMIEILYRLCACDFLDVIIIPDNIVRKFEVEKWPIVNIFLCFYAKGYSLDKAIKYVELRKPYVINEIYNQKVLFNRR
;
A
#
# COMPACT_ATOMS: atom_id res chain seq x y z
N GLU A 1 11.21 17.04 -5.10
CA GLU A 1 10.34 18.07 -4.49
C GLU A 1 8.92 18.12 -5.06
N SER A 2 8.71 17.98 -6.37
CA SER A 2 7.39 18.10 -7.01
C SER A 2 6.34 17.02 -6.69
N PHE A 3 6.73 15.84 -6.18
CA PHE A 3 5.79 14.74 -5.87
C PHE A 3 5.13 14.86 -4.48
N GLN A 4 5.85 15.43 -3.48
CA GLN A 4 5.30 15.63 -2.13
C GLN A 4 4.25 16.75 -2.09
N VAL A 5 4.42 17.79 -2.91
CA VAL A 5 3.49 18.94 -2.98
C VAL A 5 2.14 18.54 -3.60
N GLN A 6 2.16 17.67 -4.61
CA GLN A 6 0.93 17.22 -5.29
C GLN A 6 0.12 16.21 -4.45
N LEU A 7 0.78 15.47 -3.55
CA LEU A 7 0.10 14.60 -2.58
C LEU A 7 -0.57 15.40 -1.46
N LYS A 8 0.06 16.47 -0.98
CA LYS A 8 -0.55 17.35 0.04
C LYS A 8 -1.83 18.05 -0.47
N SER A 9 -1.91 18.40 -1.76
CA SER A 9 -3.11 19.07 -2.31
C SER A 9 -4.26 18.12 -2.61
N CYS A 10 -3.99 16.85 -2.93
CA CYS A 10 -5.04 15.85 -3.16
C CYS A 10 -5.58 15.21 -1.88
N VAL A 11 -4.78 15.18 -0.81
CA VAL A 11 -5.06 14.43 0.42
C VAL A 11 -5.25 15.40 1.59
N GLY A 12 -6.09 16.41 1.40
CA GLY A 12 -6.35 17.43 2.41
C GLY A 12 -6.41 16.86 3.83
N VAL A 13 -5.52 17.37 4.68
CA VAL A 13 -5.46 17.20 6.14
C VAL A 13 -5.06 15.81 6.65
N ASP A 14 -4.14 15.83 7.62
CA ASP A 14 -3.76 14.81 8.62
C ASP A 14 -3.97 13.32 8.29
N THR A 15 -3.27 12.81 7.27
CA THR A 15 -3.44 11.42 6.83
C THR A 15 -2.47 10.48 7.54
N SER A 16 -3.03 9.56 8.30
CA SER A 16 -2.36 8.61 9.21
C SER A 16 -1.72 7.38 8.54
N TYR A 17 -1.68 7.29 7.21
CA TYR A 17 -0.98 6.21 6.49
C TYR A 17 0.47 6.58 6.14
N ARG A 18 1.36 5.58 6.06
CA ARG A 18 2.77 5.80 5.74
C ARG A 18 3.04 5.53 4.26
N LEU A 19 3.58 6.52 3.55
CA LEU A 19 4.08 6.31 2.19
C LEU A 19 5.47 5.66 2.28
N PHE A 20 5.72 4.61 1.50
CA PHE A 20 6.97 3.85 1.60
C PHE A 20 8.27 4.68 1.47
N LEU A 21 8.23 5.82 0.76
CA LEU A 21 9.38 6.74 0.59
C LEU A 21 9.25 8.08 1.33
N SER A 22 8.23 8.28 2.18
CA SER A 22 8.21 9.49 2.99
C SER A 22 9.21 9.33 4.13
N ASN A 23 10.35 10.03 4.05
CA ASN A 23 11.27 10.20 5.18
C ASN A 23 10.47 10.79 6.35
N LYS A 24 10.38 10.05 7.45
CA LYS A 24 10.05 10.60 8.76
C LYS A 24 11.26 10.29 9.63
N ASP A 25 12.19 11.23 9.69
CA ASP A 25 13.10 11.30 10.83
C ASP A 25 12.27 11.81 12.02
N GLU A 26 12.15 10.92 13.00
CA GLU A 26 12.06 11.11 14.45
C GLU A 26 10.93 11.94 15.12
N GLU A 27 10.69 11.53 16.37
CA GLU A 27 9.88 12.12 17.44
C GLU A 27 8.35 12.12 17.33
N ASN A 28 7.76 11.00 17.75
CA ASN A 28 6.74 11.03 18.81
C ASN A 28 6.74 9.66 19.53
N GLN A 29 7.62 9.54 20.52
CA GLN A 29 7.54 8.50 21.54
C GLN A 29 6.39 8.86 22.50
N MET A 30 5.17 8.54 22.11
CA MET A 30 4.05 8.43 23.06
C MET A 30 3.57 6.99 23.04
N ILE A 31 3.88 6.30 24.14
CA ILE A 31 3.28 5.06 24.68
C ILE A 31 2.36 4.36 23.66
N ARG A 32 2.91 3.51 22.80
CA ARG A 32 2.09 2.61 21.98
C ARG A 32 2.19 1.24 22.61
N ASN A 33 1.06 0.73 23.10
CA ASN A 33 0.91 -0.62 23.63
C ASN A 33 1.79 -1.64 22.89
N ASP A 34 2.47 -2.50 23.64
CA ASP A 34 3.37 -3.58 23.19
C ASP A 34 2.70 -4.69 22.34
N PHE A 35 1.57 -4.41 21.69
CA PHE A 35 1.03 -5.28 20.67
C PHE A 35 1.80 -5.06 19.36
N ALA A 36 2.44 -6.11 18.87
CA ALA A 36 3.07 -6.12 17.55
C ALA A 36 2.05 -5.70 16.49
N LYS A 37 2.24 -4.52 15.91
CA LYS A 37 1.34 -3.99 14.88
C LYS A 37 1.41 -4.86 13.63
N ILE A 38 0.24 -5.26 13.11
CA ILE A 38 0.10 -5.99 11.86
C ILE A 38 0.26 -5.00 10.71
N SER A 39 1.25 -5.23 9.85
CA SER A 39 1.52 -4.36 8.70
C SER A 39 0.67 -4.74 7.49
N LEU A 40 -0.05 -3.77 6.92
CA LEU A 40 -0.88 -3.89 5.73
C LEU A 40 -0.23 -3.12 4.57
N GLY A 41 0.35 -3.84 3.62
CA GLY A 41 0.87 -3.28 2.38
C GLY A 41 -0.21 -3.15 1.32
N ILE A 42 -0.44 -1.94 0.82
CA ILE A 42 -1.42 -1.66 -0.24
C ILE A 42 -0.69 -1.25 -1.50
N SER A 43 -0.92 -1.98 -2.59
CA SER A 43 -0.28 -1.71 -3.87
C SER A 43 -1.27 -1.75 -5.04
N SER A 44 -1.32 -0.67 -5.81
CA SER A 44 -2.09 -0.53 -7.04
C SER A 44 -1.67 0.74 -7.76
N ARG A 45 -2.32 1.07 -8.87
CA ARG A 45 -2.17 2.40 -9.48
C ARG A 45 -2.68 3.49 -8.55
N ASN A 46 -1.96 4.62 -8.51
CA ASN A 46 -2.29 5.77 -7.67
C ASN A 46 -3.76 6.22 -7.83
N ARG A 47 -4.31 6.22 -9.05
CA ARG A 47 -5.74 6.54 -9.29
C ARG A 47 -6.74 5.65 -8.53
N LYS A 48 -6.37 4.41 -8.20
CA LYS A 48 -7.20 3.50 -7.41
C LYS A 48 -6.99 3.72 -5.92
N ILE A 49 -5.73 3.84 -5.49
CA ILE A 49 -5.34 4.07 -4.10
C ILE A 49 -5.91 5.39 -3.57
N PHE A 50 -5.77 6.47 -4.34
CA PHE A 50 -6.21 7.82 -3.96
C PHE A 50 -7.60 8.16 -4.52
N SER A 51 -8.41 7.14 -4.84
CA SER A 51 -9.82 7.38 -5.17
C SER A 51 -10.59 7.75 -3.90
N LYS A 52 -11.59 8.64 -3.99
CA LYS A 52 -12.47 9.01 -2.87
C LYS A 52 -12.92 7.81 -2.01
N PRO A 53 -13.45 6.70 -2.58
CA PRO A 53 -13.87 5.56 -1.78
C PRO A 53 -12.70 4.84 -1.08
N MET A 54 -11.54 4.73 -1.74
CA MET A 54 -10.38 4.08 -1.14
C MET A 54 -9.78 4.93 -0.01
N ILE A 55 -9.75 6.26 -0.16
CA ILE A 55 -9.30 7.17 0.89
C ILE A 55 -10.15 7.00 2.16
N GLU A 56 -11.48 6.95 2.02
CA GLU A 56 -12.38 6.72 3.16
C GLU A 56 -12.10 5.37 3.86
N ILE A 57 -11.84 4.31 3.08
CA ILE A 57 -11.46 2.99 3.64
C ILE A 57 -10.12 3.09 4.38
N LEU A 58 -9.12 3.75 3.78
CA LEU A 58 -7.80 3.94 4.38
C LEU A 58 -7.89 4.70 5.70
N TYR A 59 -8.71 5.75 5.77
CA TYR A 59 -8.96 6.51 7.00
C TYR A 59 -9.45 5.61 8.12
N ARG A 60 -10.44 4.75 7.85
CA ARG A 60 -10.98 3.80 8.83
C ARG A 60 -9.97 2.72 9.23
N LEU A 61 -9.18 2.22 8.28
CA LEU A 61 -8.13 1.24 8.56
C LEU A 61 -7.00 1.83 9.42
N CYS A 62 -6.64 3.10 9.23
CA CYS A 62 -5.61 3.76 10.03
C CYS A 62 -6.09 4.12 11.44
N ALA A 63 -7.39 4.19 11.67
CA ALA A 63 -7.95 4.36 13.01
C ALA A 63 -7.82 3.09 13.87
N CYS A 64 -7.44 1.95 13.29
CA CYS A 64 -7.15 0.73 14.04
C CYS A 64 -5.74 0.77 14.63
N ASP A 65 -5.62 0.78 15.96
CA ASP A 65 -4.33 0.89 16.66
C ASP A 65 -3.36 -0.27 16.39
N PHE A 66 -3.89 -1.44 16.06
CA PHE A 66 -3.12 -2.67 15.80
C PHE A 66 -2.62 -2.78 14.36
N LEU A 67 -3.00 -1.87 13.45
CA LEU A 67 -2.71 -1.99 12.03
C LEU A 67 -1.81 -0.84 11.54
N ASP A 68 -0.72 -1.18 10.84
CA ASP A 68 0.16 -0.20 10.17
C ASP A 68 -0.07 -0.24 8.66
N VAL A 69 -0.69 0.81 8.11
CA VAL A 69 -0.99 0.90 6.68
C VAL A 69 0.20 1.48 5.91
N ILE A 70 0.78 0.69 5.02
CA ILE A 70 1.93 1.05 4.18
C ILE A 70 1.49 1.09 2.72
N ILE A 71 1.55 2.28 2.12
CA ILE A 71 1.21 2.47 0.70
C ILE A 71 2.46 2.29 -0.16
N ILE A 72 2.40 1.37 -1.11
CA ILE A 72 3.41 1.13 -2.15
C ILE A 72 2.89 1.74 -3.46
N PRO A 73 3.32 2.95 -3.83
CA PRO A 73 2.81 3.63 -5.00
C PRO A 73 3.36 3.01 -6.30
N ASP A 74 2.62 3.15 -7.41
CA ASP A 74 2.90 2.43 -8.65
C ASP A 74 4.18 2.85 -9.36
N ASN A 75 4.65 4.06 -9.12
CA ASN A 75 5.95 4.53 -9.58
C ASN A 75 7.10 3.73 -8.94
N ILE A 76 6.95 3.29 -7.69
CA ILE A 76 7.95 2.48 -6.98
C ILE A 76 7.90 1.05 -7.47
N VAL A 77 6.70 0.50 -7.62
CA VAL A 77 6.50 -0.83 -8.22
C VAL A 77 7.18 -0.93 -9.59
N ARG A 78 7.10 0.14 -10.39
CA ARG A 78 7.73 0.17 -11.71
C ARG A 78 9.25 0.30 -11.64
N LYS A 79 9.76 1.23 -10.82
CA LYS A 79 11.19 1.60 -10.76
C LYS A 79 12.06 0.60 -10.00
N PHE A 80 11.56 0.04 -8.90
CA PHE A 80 12.35 -0.79 -8.01
C PHE A 80 12.04 -2.28 -8.19
N GLU A 81 13.01 -3.10 -7.84
CA GLU A 81 12.88 -4.56 -7.75
C GLU A 81 12.09 -4.94 -6.49
N VAL A 82 11.52 -6.14 -6.47
CA VAL A 82 10.57 -6.59 -5.45
C VAL A 82 11.21 -6.81 -4.08
N GLU A 83 12.51 -7.04 -4.07
CA GLU A 83 13.35 -7.22 -2.89
C GLU A 83 13.40 -5.94 -2.05
N LYS A 84 13.35 -4.78 -2.72
CA LYS A 84 13.40 -3.44 -2.12
C LYS A 84 12.05 -2.96 -1.59
N TRP A 85 10.98 -3.71 -1.79
CA TRP A 85 9.65 -3.34 -1.29
C TRP A 85 9.55 -3.63 0.21
N PRO A 86 8.67 -2.92 0.95
CA PRO A 86 8.53 -3.14 2.39
C PRO A 86 8.08 -4.58 2.65
N ILE A 87 8.54 -5.17 3.74
CA ILE A 87 8.03 -6.46 4.23
C ILE A 87 6.73 -6.16 4.98
N VAL A 88 5.65 -6.85 4.63
CA VAL A 88 4.34 -6.67 5.28
C VAL A 88 3.72 -8.01 5.67
N ASN A 89 2.86 -8.00 6.67
CA ASN A 89 2.11 -9.19 7.10
C ASN A 89 0.96 -9.49 6.14
N ILE A 90 0.25 -8.44 5.72
CA ILE A 90 -0.91 -8.52 4.84
C ILE A 90 -0.65 -7.71 3.58
N PHE A 91 -0.96 -8.27 2.42
CA PHE A 91 -0.81 -7.61 1.13
C PHE A 91 -2.15 -7.48 0.40
N LEU A 92 -2.52 -6.24 0.11
CA LEU A 92 -3.71 -5.88 -0.64
C LEU A 92 -3.30 -5.30 -2.00
N CYS A 93 -3.52 -6.07 -3.06
CA CYS A 93 -3.20 -5.66 -4.42
C CYS A 93 -4.45 -5.62 -5.30
N PHE A 94 -4.65 -4.52 -6.01
CA PHE A 94 -5.70 -4.39 -7.02
C PHE A 94 -5.09 -4.26 -8.40
N TYR A 95 -5.42 -5.19 -9.30
CA TYR A 95 -5.08 -5.07 -10.71
C TYR A 95 -5.69 -3.80 -11.30
N ALA A 96 -4.90 -3.09 -12.10
CA ALA A 96 -5.37 -2.03 -12.97
C ALA A 96 -4.58 -2.10 -14.28
N LYS A 97 -5.22 -1.74 -15.41
CA LYS A 97 -4.55 -1.69 -16.71
C LYS A 97 -3.21 -0.97 -16.58
N GLY A 98 -2.12 -1.66 -16.90
CA GLY A 98 -0.72 -1.24 -16.85
C GLY A 98 -0.12 -1.03 -15.44
N TYR A 99 -0.61 -1.76 -14.44
CA TYR A 99 0.13 -2.09 -13.22
C TYR A 99 0.92 -3.39 -13.45
N SER A 100 2.13 -3.49 -12.89
CA SER A 100 3.02 -4.65 -13.09
C SER A 100 2.61 -5.82 -12.20
N LEU A 101 1.64 -6.61 -12.67
CA LEU A 101 1.12 -7.77 -11.93
C LEU A 101 2.21 -8.83 -11.66
N ASP A 102 3.11 -9.06 -12.61
CA ASP A 102 4.16 -10.06 -12.47
C ASP A 102 5.15 -9.70 -11.35
N LYS A 103 5.38 -8.41 -11.09
CA LYS A 103 6.16 -7.96 -9.93
C LYS A 103 5.42 -8.20 -8.61
N ALA A 104 4.11 -7.96 -8.58
CA ALA A 104 3.31 -8.23 -7.39
C ALA A 104 3.26 -9.74 -7.06
N ILE A 105 3.19 -10.59 -8.08
CA ILE A 105 3.29 -12.05 -7.96
C ILE A 105 4.65 -12.45 -7.37
N LYS A 106 5.76 -12.00 -7.97
CA LYS A 106 7.12 -12.25 -7.45
C LYS A 106 7.29 -11.77 -6.01
N TYR A 107 6.72 -10.62 -5.67
CA TYR A 107 6.74 -10.10 -4.30
C TYR A 107 6.01 -11.05 -3.32
N VAL A 108 4.83 -11.55 -3.68
CA VAL A 108 4.08 -12.50 -2.85
C VAL A 108 4.83 -13.83 -2.71
N GLU A 109 5.44 -14.35 -3.78
CA GLU A 109 6.26 -15.56 -3.74
C GLU A 109 7.49 -15.39 -2.83
N LEU A 110 8.14 -14.23 -2.90
CA LEU A 110 9.35 -13.90 -2.12
C LEU A 110 9.04 -13.68 -0.64
N ARG A 111 7.99 -12.92 -0.31
CA ARG A 111 7.72 -12.45 1.05
C ARG A 111 6.61 -13.22 1.76
N LYS A 112 5.80 -13.99 1.02
CA LYS A 112 4.68 -14.81 1.52
C LYS A 112 3.73 -14.07 2.50
N PRO A 113 3.27 -12.85 2.19
CA PRO A 113 2.28 -12.16 3.02
C PRO A 113 0.92 -12.85 2.92
N TYR A 114 0.02 -12.59 3.87
CA TYR A 114 -1.38 -12.94 3.72
C TYR A 114 -2.03 -12.06 2.65
N VAL A 115 -2.47 -12.67 1.55
CA VAL A 115 -3.02 -11.94 0.40
C VAL A 115 -4.53 -11.84 0.52
N ILE A 116 -5.06 -10.62 0.64
CA ILE A 116 -6.54 -10.42 0.73
C ILE A 116 -7.19 -10.72 -0.63
N ASN A 117 -6.59 -10.21 -1.72
CA ASN A 117 -7.10 -10.39 -3.07
C ASN A 117 -6.13 -11.25 -3.86
N GLU A 118 -6.46 -12.53 -4.02
CA GLU A 118 -5.64 -13.49 -4.77
C GLU A 118 -5.23 -12.95 -6.14
N ILE A 119 -3.93 -12.70 -6.29
CA ILE A 119 -3.37 -11.95 -7.42
C ILE A 119 -3.45 -12.77 -8.70
N TYR A 120 -3.31 -14.09 -8.59
CA TYR A 120 -3.42 -15.03 -9.71
C TYR A 120 -4.85 -15.10 -10.25
N ASN A 121 -5.84 -15.15 -9.34
CA ASN A 121 -7.26 -15.24 -9.71
C ASN A 121 -7.76 -13.96 -10.39
N GLN A 122 -7.10 -12.81 -10.15
CA GLN A 122 -7.41 -11.58 -10.88
C GLN A 122 -7.17 -11.72 -12.39
N LYS A 123 -6.27 -12.59 -12.89
CA LYS A 123 -6.11 -12.82 -14.34
C LYS A 123 -7.35 -13.48 -14.95
N VAL A 124 -8.02 -14.35 -14.19
CA VAL A 124 -9.19 -15.12 -14.63
C VAL A 124 -10.44 -14.24 -14.70
N LEU A 125 -10.66 -13.36 -13.71
CA LEU A 125 -11.85 -12.50 -13.63
C LEU A 125 -12.01 -11.50 -14.79
N PHE A 126 -10.97 -11.23 -15.59
CA PHE A 126 -11.05 -10.34 -16.75
C PHE A 126 -11.40 -11.04 -18.06
N ASN A 127 -11.45 -12.38 -18.08
CA ASN A 127 -11.88 -13.11 -19.27
C ASN A 127 -13.42 -13.26 -19.25
N ARG A 128 -14.12 -12.56 -20.15
CA ARG A 128 -15.59 -12.61 -20.31
C ARG A 128 -16.03 -13.52 -21.46
N ARG A 129 -15.10 -14.27 -22.05
CA ARG A 129 -15.41 -15.23 -23.12
C ARG A 129 -15.99 -16.51 -22.55
#